data_AF-A0A135YY37-F1
#
_entry.id   AF-A0A135YY37-F1
#
_cell.length_a   1.000
_cell.length_b   1.000
_cell.length_c   1.000
_cell.angle_alpha   90.00
_cell.angle_beta   90.00
_cell.angle_gamma   90.00
#
_symmetry.space_group_name_H-M   'P 1'
#
loop_
_entity.id
_entity.type
_entity.pdbx_description
1 polymer ?
#
loop_
_entity_poly.entity_id
_entity_poly.type
_entity_poly.pdbx_seq_one_letter_code
_entity_poly.pdbx_strand_id
1 'polypeptide(L)'
;MNFKDFNIDENLVQALAKIGIKEPTRVQLESIPLIIDKRDLMIKSNTGTGKTLSFLLPLIDKILKKDIDSILILAPTRELVLQINDMAVDIISHIGDENIKNTVNILPIYGGKDIKAQINKLKNSINILVATPGRLLDHINRNTISVSKFDSIVIDEADQMLLMGFRNEIDLIFSKIKKYDQTIFLSATLDSKVKKLVYRYSNNPIEVNIEEDTHVPDLIEQEFVFTNDRQKFEDFCSKIDHDQPFMAIVFCRTKARVDNLEEKLGQRKYNCKKIHSDISQAKRERIMKDFRDLKIQFLISTDLSARGIDVNGISHIYNYDFPERPEDYIHRIGRAGRIGKDGKSCSFVTEKNMSVYDEVKAILEK
;
A
#
# COMPACT_ATOMS: atom_id res chain seq x y z
N MET A 1 -17.85 -0.89 19.57
CA MET A 1 -16.52 -1.20 20.14
C MET A 1 -15.57 -0.07 19.76
N ASN A 2 -14.84 0.46 20.73
CA ASN A 2 -13.82 1.51 20.58
C ASN A 2 -12.43 0.89 20.78
N PHE A 3 -11.35 1.55 20.38
CA PHE A 3 -9.97 1.13 20.64
C PHE A 3 -9.68 0.85 22.12
N LYS A 4 -10.38 1.54 23.03
CA LYS A 4 -10.29 1.30 24.49
C LYS A 4 -10.72 -0.10 24.90
N ASP A 5 -11.59 -0.75 24.13
CA ASP A 5 -12.12 -2.07 24.45
C ASP A 5 -11.09 -3.19 24.21
N PHE A 6 -9.99 -2.89 23.51
CA PHE A 6 -8.91 -3.85 23.22
C PHE A 6 -7.85 -3.97 24.33
N ASN A 7 -8.00 -3.25 25.45
CA ASN A 7 -6.98 -3.20 26.52
C ASN A 7 -5.59 -2.70 26.05
N ILE A 8 -5.60 -1.75 25.10
CA ILE A 8 -4.42 -1.07 24.56
C ILE A 8 -4.06 0.12 25.47
N ASP A 9 -2.77 0.45 25.56
CA ASP A 9 -2.27 1.57 26.35
C ASP A 9 -3.03 2.88 26.04
N GLU A 10 -3.48 3.57 27.09
CA GLU A 10 -4.29 4.78 26.96
C GLU A 10 -3.57 5.90 26.20
N ASN A 11 -2.24 6.00 26.34
CA ASN A 11 -1.46 7.01 25.62
C ASN A 11 -1.50 6.76 24.11
N LEU A 12 -1.51 5.49 23.71
CA LEU A 12 -1.60 5.10 22.30
C LEU A 12 -2.98 5.43 21.73
N VAL A 13 -4.05 5.15 22.48
CA VAL A 13 -5.42 5.54 22.10
C VAL A 13 -5.57 7.06 21.99
N GLN A 14 -4.98 7.82 22.92
CA GLN A 14 -4.98 9.29 22.84
C GLN A 14 -4.19 9.81 21.64
N ALA A 15 -3.06 9.17 21.30
CA ALA A 15 -2.28 9.51 20.11
C ALA A 15 -3.09 9.32 18.83
N LEU A 16 -3.82 8.19 18.71
CA LEU A 16 -4.75 7.94 17.58
C LEU A 16 -5.80 9.04 17.45
N ALA A 17 -6.42 9.44 18.56
CA ALA A 17 -7.43 10.49 18.54
C ALA A 17 -6.89 11.84 18.05
N LYS A 18 -5.63 12.19 18.39
CA LYS A 18 -4.96 13.42 17.93
C LYS A 18 -4.68 13.41 16.43
N ILE A 19 -4.38 12.25 15.85
CA ILE A 19 -4.18 12.09 14.40
C ILE A 19 -5.50 11.87 13.64
N GLY A 20 -6.65 12.03 14.31
CA GLY A 20 -7.98 11.98 13.69
C GLY A 20 -8.60 10.58 13.61
N ILE A 21 -7.97 9.56 14.18
CA ILE A 21 -8.46 8.18 14.18
C ILE A 21 -9.22 7.92 15.49
N LYS A 22 -10.55 7.88 15.41
CA LYS A 22 -11.44 7.81 16.58
C LYS A 22 -12.06 6.43 16.82
N GLU A 23 -12.36 5.72 15.74
CA GLU A 23 -13.08 4.44 15.79
C GLU A 23 -12.36 3.38 14.96
N PRO A 24 -12.33 2.13 15.43
CA PRO A 24 -11.71 1.04 14.70
C PRO A 24 -12.54 0.63 13.49
N THR A 25 -11.88 0.33 12.38
CA THR A 25 -12.53 -0.28 11.20
C THR A 25 -12.85 -1.75 11.46
N ARG A 26 -13.68 -2.37 10.60
CA ARG A 26 -14.05 -3.80 10.73
C ARG A 26 -12.83 -4.73 10.75
N VAL A 27 -11.86 -4.51 9.86
CA VAL A 27 -10.61 -5.29 9.86
C VAL A 27 -9.83 -5.11 11.16
N GLN A 28 -9.86 -3.93 11.77
CA GLN A 28 -9.20 -3.68 13.06
C GLN A 28 -9.93 -4.38 14.21
N LEU A 29 -11.26 -4.32 14.24
CA LEU A 29 -12.09 -5.04 15.22
C LEU A 29 -11.84 -6.54 15.24
N GLU A 30 -11.73 -7.16 14.07
CA GLU A 30 -11.58 -8.62 13.96
C GLU A 30 -10.13 -9.08 14.14
N SER A 31 -9.13 -8.28 13.71
CA SER A 31 -7.73 -8.71 13.74
C SER A 31 -6.96 -8.29 15.00
N ILE A 32 -7.24 -7.13 15.59
CA ILE A 32 -6.46 -6.61 16.74
C ILE A 32 -6.44 -7.59 17.92
N PRO A 33 -7.58 -8.16 18.39
CA PRO A 33 -7.58 -9.09 19.51
C PRO A 33 -6.71 -10.32 19.25
N LEU A 34 -6.78 -10.87 18.03
CA LEU A 34 -6.00 -12.04 17.64
C LEU A 34 -4.49 -11.73 17.58
N ILE A 35 -4.14 -10.50 17.17
CA ILE A 35 -2.75 -10.07 17.16
C ILE A 35 -2.23 -9.92 18.58
N ILE A 36 -3.03 -9.35 19.49
CA ILE A 36 -2.70 -9.25 20.93
C ILE A 36 -2.42 -10.65 21.50
N ASP A 37 -3.23 -11.64 21.16
CA ASP A 37 -3.09 -13.04 21.59
C ASP A 37 -1.91 -13.80 20.93
N LYS A 38 -1.03 -13.11 20.18
CA LYS A 38 0.14 -13.69 19.50
C LYS A 38 -0.24 -14.80 18.51
N ARG A 39 -1.46 -14.74 17.92
CA ARG A 39 -1.88 -15.70 16.89
C ARG A 39 -1.29 -15.32 15.55
N ASP A 40 -0.87 -16.32 14.78
CA ASP A 40 -0.54 -16.13 13.38
C ASP A 40 -1.81 -15.86 12.57
N LEU A 41 -1.72 -14.91 11.63
CA LEU A 41 -2.88 -14.43 10.89
C LEU A 41 -2.64 -14.41 9.38
N MET A 42 -3.72 -14.66 8.66
CA MET A 42 -3.85 -14.35 7.24
C MET A 42 -5.10 -13.50 7.05
N ILE A 43 -4.90 -12.21 6.78
CA ILE A 43 -5.94 -11.20 6.68
C ILE A 43 -6.21 -10.91 5.20
N LYS A 44 -7.40 -11.26 4.74
CA LYS A 44 -7.92 -10.85 3.43
C LYS A 44 -8.81 -9.63 3.61
N SER A 45 -8.44 -8.53 2.96
CA SER A 45 -9.24 -7.30 2.93
C SER A 45 -8.82 -6.45 1.72
N ASN A 46 -9.58 -5.43 1.34
CA ASN A 46 -9.22 -4.53 0.24
C ASN A 46 -8.23 -3.44 0.67
N THR A 47 -7.69 -2.65 -0.25
CA THR A 47 -6.86 -1.48 0.12
C THR A 47 -7.75 -0.34 0.63
N GLY A 48 -7.29 0.43 1.62
CA GLY A 48 -8.04 1.57 2.18
C GLY A 48 -8.92 1.24 3.39
N THR A 49 -8.96 -0.02 3.83
CA THR A 49 -9.83 -0.49 4.93
C THR A 49 -9.23 -0.29 6.33
N GLY A 50 -8.06 0.36 6.44
CA GLY A 50 -7.35 0.56 7.71
C GLY A 50 -6.45 -0.60 8.13
N LYS A 51 -6.06 -1.49 7.20
CA LYS A 51 -5.13 -2.62 7.41
C LYS A 51 -3.84 -2.25 8.14
N THR A 52 -3.20 -1.15 7.76
CA THR A 52 -1.91 -0.76 8.33
C THR A 52 -2.00 -0.58 9.85
N LEU A 53 -3.07 0.05 10.32
CA LEU A 53 -3.28 0.23 11.75
C LEU A 53 -3.67 -1.07 12.47
N SER A 54 -4.30 -2.02 11.74
CA SER A 54 -4.74 -3.28 12.32
C SER A 54 -3.59 -4.12 12.88
N PHE A 55 -2.41 -4.06 12.25
CA PHE A 55 -1.19 -4.68 12.79
C PHE A 55 -0.29 -3.70 13.55
N LEU A 56 -0.14 -2.44 13.11
CA LEU A 56 0.77 -1.50 13.78
C LEU A 56 0.35 -1.25 15.21
N LEU A 57 -0.93 -1.02 15.46
CA LEU A 57 -1.42 -0.63 16.78
C LEU A 57 -1.13 -1.68 17.87
N PRO A 58 -1.56 -2.95 17.74
CA PRO A 58 -1.27 -3.95 18.76
C PRO A 58 0.21 -4.32 18.87
N LEU A 59 1.00 -4.20 17.78
CA LEU A 59 2.43 -4.47 17.83
C LEU A 59 3.22 -3.34 18.52
N ILE A 60 2.86 -2.08 18.27
CA ILE A 60 3.43 -0.93 19.00
C ILE A 60 3.07 -1.04 20.48
N ASP A 61 1.81 -1.33 20.82
CA ASP A 61 1.39 -1.53 22.22
C ASP A 61 2.24 -2.59 22.95
N LYS A 62 2.52 -3.72 22.30
CA LYS A 62 3.42 -4.75 22.85
C LYS A 62 4.86 -4.29 23.04
N ILE A 63 5.40 -3.49 22.13
CA ILE A 63 6.74 -2.88 22.29
C ILE A 63 6.74 -1.94 23.51
N LEU A 64 5.70 -1.12 23.67
CA LEU A 64 5.58 -0.18 24.80
C LEU A 64 5.45 -0.91 26.14
N LYS A 65 4.71 -2.01 26.17
CA LYS A 65 4.57 -2.90 27.34
C LYS A 65 5.79 -3.79 27.59
N LYS A 66 6.78 -3.77 26.68
CA LYS A 66 7.99 -4.62 26.71
C LYS A 66 7.68 -6.12 26.62
N ASP A 67 6.57 -6.47 25.99
CA ASP A 67 6.19 -7.87 25.70
C ASP A 67 6.97 -8.45 24.50
N ILE A 68 7.47 -7.57 23.64
CA ILE A 68 8.32 -7.86 22.48
C ILE A 68 9.37 -6.76 22.30
N ASP A 69 10.50 -7.08 21.67
CA ASP A 69 11.60 -6.13 21.45
C ASP A 69 11.57 -5.51 20.06
N SER A 70 11.19 -6.32 19.05
CA SER A 70 11.42 -5.99 17.64
C SER A 70 10.39 -6.60 16.68
N ILE A 71 10.00 -5.83 15.67
CA ILE A 71 9.12 -6.26 14.58
C ILE A 71 9.75 -5.98 13.21
N LEU A 72 9.53 -6.91 12.28
CA LEU A 72 9.86 -6.74 10.87
C LEU A 72 8.57 -6.61 10.07
N ILE A 73 8.44 -5.54 9.28
CA ILE A 73 7.33 -5.35 8.35
C ILE A 73 7.89 -5.32 6.94
N LEU A 74 7.52 -6.29 6.12
CA LEU A 74 7.84 -6.33 4.70
C LEU A 74 6.69 -5.74 3.89
N ALA A 75 7.02 -4.86 2.95
CA ALA A 75 6.07 -4.34 1.96
C ALA A 75 6.68 -4.35 0.54
N PRO A 76 5.88 -4.57 -0.53
CA PRO A 76 6.37 -4.74 -1.90
C PRO A 76 7.04 -3.48 -2.48
N THR A 77 6.56 -2.29 -2.12
CA THR A 77 7.00 -1.03 -2.72
C THR A 77 7.62 -0.09 -1.70
N ARG A 78 8.44 0.84 -2.18
CA ARG A 78 9.09 1.84 -1.34
C ARG A 78 8.08 2.79 -0.74
N GLU A 79 7.06 3.11 -1.52
CA GLU A 79 5.95 3.98 -1.16
C GLU A 79 5.16 3.39 0.00
N LEU A 80 4.83 2.10 -0.07
CA LEU A 80 4.13 1.43 1.02
C LEU A 80 5.02 1.30 2.27
N VAL A 81 6.32 1.02 2.11
CA VAL A 81 7.28 1.06 3.23
C VAL A 81 7.29 2.43 3.91
N LEU A 82 7.33 3.51 3.13
CA LEU A 82 7.29 4.87 3.66
C LEU A 82 5.96 5.19 4.35
N GLN A 83 4.83 4.76 3.79
CA GLN A 83 3.51 4.96 4.40
C GLN A 83 3.39 4.28 5.76
N ILE A 84 3.77 3.01 5.84
CA ILE A 84 3.75 2.25 7.09
C ILE A 84 4.69 2.91 8.11
N ASN A 85 5.89 3.31 7.67
CA ASN A 85 6.85 4.01 8.52
C ASN A 85 6.31 5.34 9.06
N ASP A 86 5.77 6.18 8.19
CA ASP A 86 5.28 7.51 8.54
C ASP A 86 4.09 7.39 9.50
N MET A 87 3.18 6.43 9.26
CA MET A 87 2.09 6.10 10.18
C MET A 87 2.60 5.71 11.58
N ALA A 88 3.62 4.84 11.65
CA ALA A 88 4.22 4.44 12.92
C ALA A 88 4.90 5.62 13.63
N VAL A 89 5.61 6.48 12.89
CA VAL A 89 6.25 7.70 13.42
C VAL A 89 5.20 8.70 13.93
N ASP A 90 4.12 8.89 13.18
CA ASP A 90 3.02 9.79 13.55
C ASP A 90 2.34 9.32 14.84
N ILE A 91 2.05 8.02 14.96
CA ILE A 91 1.48 7.45 16.19
C ILE A 91 2.41 7.72 17.38
N ILE A 92 3.71 7.39 17.25
CA ILE A 92 4.67 7.49 18.36
C ILE A 92 4.91 8.96 18.76
N SER A 93 5.05 9.87 17.79
CA SER A 93 5.29 11.29 18.07
C SER A 93 4.13 12.00 18.79
N HIS A 94 2.91 11.48 18.67
CA HIS A 94 1.70 12.03 19.31
C HIS A 94 1.39 11.44 20.70
N ILE A 95 2.14 10.43 21.15
CA ILE A 95 2.09 9.90 22.52
C ILE A 95 2.41 11.03 23.52
N GLY A 96 1.70 11.10 24.65
CA GLY A 96 1.91 12.16 25.65
C GLY A 96 3.21 12.04 26.45
N ASP A 97 3.74 10.82 26.57
CA ASP A 97 4.93 10.50 27.36
C ASP A 97 6.22 10.67 26.55
N GLU A 98 7.03 11.66 26.93
CA GLU A 98 8.32 11.98 26.30
C GLU A 98 9.38 10.88 26.46
N ASN A 99 9.30 10.04 27.51
CA ASN A 99 10.23 8.93 27.66
C ASN A 99 9.95 7.83 26.62
N ILE A 100 8.67 7.58 26.36
CA ILE A 100 8.24 6.61 25.34
C ILE A 100 8.71 7.02 23.95
N LYS A 101 8.53 8.31 23.58
CA LYS A 101 8.93 8.84 22.26
C LYS A 101 10.39 8.58 21.92
N ASN A 102 11.27 8.69 22.92
CA ASN A 102 12.71 8.57 22.73
C ASN A 102 13.20 7.10 22.78
N THR A 103 12.33 6.15 23.10
CA THR A 103 12.71 4.75 23.31
C THR A 103 12.45 3.87 22.09
N VAL A 104 11.47 4.22 21.25
CA VAL A 104 11.09 3.39 20.10
C VAL A 104 11.75 3.89 18.81
N ASN A 105 12.68 3.09 18.29
CA ASN A 105 13.35 3.41 17.03
C ASN A 105 12.67 2.71 15.85
N ILE A 106 12.23 3.53 14.88
CA ILE A 106 11.64 3.08 13.62
C ILE A 106 12.64 3.35 12.49
N LEU A 107 12.84 2.37 11.61
CA LEU A 107 13.71 2.53 10.45
C LEU A 107 13.06 1.98 9.17
N PRO A 108 12.93 2.79 8.11
CA PRO A 108 12.53 2.29 6.81
C PRO A 108 13.75 1.94 5.95
N ILE A 109 13.76 0.72 5.38
CA ILE A 109 14.81 0.19 4.51
C ILE A 109 14.24 -0.13 3.12
N TYR A 110 14.59 0.70 2.15
CA TYR A 110 14.17 0.55 0.77
C TYR A 110 15.25 1.06 -0.19
N GLY A 111 15.20 0.59 -1.44
CA GLY A 111 16.17 0.98 -2.47
C GLY A 111 16.06 2.44 -2.91
N GLY A 112 17.01 2.94 -3.70
CA GLY A 112 16.96 4.30 -4.26
C GLY A 112 17.41 5.43 -3.32
N LYS A 113 17.74 5.12 -2.06
CA LYS A 113 18.51 5.99 -1.15
C LYS A 113 19.91 5.44 -0.93
N ASP A 114 20.83 6.33 -0.53
CA ASP A 114 22.20 5.95 -0.20
C ASP A 114 22.22 4.92 0.93
N ILE A 115 22.87 3.78 0.65
CA ILE A 115 23.00 2.70 1.61
C ILE A 115 23.81 3.11 2.83
N LYS A 116 24.79 4.02 2.67
CA LYS A 116 25.63 4.47 3.79
C LYS A 116 24.81 5.21 4.86
N ALA A 117 23.82 5.99 4.42
CA ALA A 117 22.90 6.67 5.33
C ALA A 117 22.05 5.66 6.13
N GLN A 118 21.56 4.59 5.49
CA GLN A 118 20.83 3.51 6.16
C GLN A 118 21.74 2.72 7.12
N ILE A 119 22.96 2.39 6.72
CA ILE A 119 23.96 1.71 7.57
C ILE A 119 24.26 2.52 8.84
N ASN A 120 24.38 3.84 8.74
CA ASN A 120 24.63 4.67 9.91
C ASN A 120 23.45 4.64 10.90
N LYS A 121 22.20 4.61 10.41
CA LYS A 121 21.01 4.50 11.28
C LYS A 121 20.87 3.12 11.93
N LEU A 122 21.35 2.07 11.26
CA LEU A 122 21.36 0.69 11.77
C LEU A 122 22.31 0.46 12.94
N LYS A 123 23.14 1.45 13.32
CA LYS A 123 23.96 1.38 14.52
C LYS A 123 23.14 1.48 15.81
N ASN A 124 21.92 2.03 15.74
CA ASN A 124 21.00 2.10 16.86
C ASN A 124 20.18 0.81 16.96
N SER A 125 19.70 0.47 18.16
CA SER A 125 18.71 -0.60 18.32
C SER A 125 17.44 -0.24 17.55
N ILE A 126 16.92 -1.12 16.71
CA ILE A 126 15.72 -0.89 15.91
C ILE A 126 14.58 -1.75 16.45
N ASN A 127 13.49 -1.11 16.89
CA ASN A 127 12.30 -1.81 17.36
C ASN A 127 11.35 -2.11 16.20
N ILE A 128 11.21 -1.20 15.25
CA ILE A 128 10.32 -1.35 14.11
C ILE A 128 11.11 -1.19 12.83
N LEU A 129 11.31 -2.29 12.11
CA LEU A 129 11.97 -2.28 10.82
C LEU A 129 10.93 -2.44 9.71
N VAL A 130 10.77 -1.44 8.85
CA VAL A 130 9.86 -1.51 7.69
C VAL A 130 10.71 -1.59 6.43
N ALA A 131 10.55 -2.62 5.59
CA ALA A 131 11.48 -2.84 4.49
C ALA A 131 10.88 -3.43 3.21
N THR A 132 11.50 -3.08 2.07
CA THR A 132 11.31 -3.84 0.83
C THR A 132 12.19 -5.10 0.85
N PRO A 133 11.71 -6.27 0.39
CA PRO A 133 12.46 -7.53 0.47
C PRO A 133 13.88 -7.45 -0.12
N GLY A 134 14.00 -6.96 -1.36
CA GLY A 134 15.30 -6.87 -2.03
C GLY A 134 16.33 -6.01 -1.29
N ARG A 135 15.90 -4.88 -0.69
CA ARG A 135 16.82 -4.01 0.04
C ARG A 135 17.22 -4.60 1.39
N LEU A 136 16.29 -5.22 2.12
CA LEU A 136 16.62 -5.91 3.35
C LEU A 136 17.63 -7.03 3.10
N LEU A 137 17.44 -7.81 2.03
CA LEU A 137 18.36 -8.86 1.66
C LEU A 137 19.77 -8.33 1.31
N ASP A 138 19.87 -7.19 0.62
CA ASP A 138 21.15 -6.49 0.38
C ASP A 138 21.84 -6.12 1.70
N HIS A 139 21.10 -5.60 2.68
CA HIS A 139 21.65 -5.29 4.01
C HIS A 139 22.12 -6.54 4.78
N ILE A 140 21.36 -7.64 4.72
CA ILE A 140 21.71 -8.94 5.31
C ILE A 140 22.99 -9.48 4.68
N ASN A 141 23.08 -9.49 3.35
CA ASN A 141 24.23 -10.01 2.61
C ASN A 141 25.52 -9.20 2.89
N ARG A 142 25.37 -7.91 3.18
CA ARG A 142 26.48 -7.03 3.58
C ARG A 142 26.83 -7.12 5.07
N ASN A 143 26.12 -7.92 5.86
CA ASN A 143 26.23 -7.99 7.32
C ASN A 143 26.06 -6.61 8.00
N THR A 144 25.21 -5.75 7.44
CA THR A 144 24.96 -4.41 7.99
C THR A 144 23.79 -4.35 8.97
N ILE A 145 23.03 -5.44 9.05
CA ILE A 145 21.95 -5.66 10.02
C ILE A 145 21.96 -7.12 10.45
N SER A 146 21.73 -7.36 11.74
CA SER A 146 21.41 -8.70 12.24
C SER A 146 19.89 -8.89 12.22
N VAL A 147 19.41 -9.88 11.46
CA VAL A 147 17.99 -10.28 11.41
C VAL A 147 17.74 -11.58 12.18
N SER A 148 18.64 -11.96 13.07
CA SER A 148 18.57 -13.26 13.75
C SER A 148 17.32 -13.45 14.61
N LYS A 149 16.73 -12.36 15.11
CA LYS A 149 15.53 -12.36 15.95
C LYS A 149 14.63 -11.20 15.54
N PHE A 150 13.36 -11.51 15.30
CA PHE A 150 12.24 -10.58 15.32
C PHE A 150 11.12 -11.26 16.09
N ASP A 151 10.45 -10.59 17.01
CA ASP A 151 9.38 -11.22 17.78
C ASP A 151 8.10 -11.38 16.94
N SER A 152 7.86 -10.44 16.01
CA SER A 152 6.75 -10.50 15.06
C SER A 152 7.18 -10.10 13.64
N ILE A 153 6.65 -10.79 12.64
CA ILE A 153 6.90 -10.51 11.23
C ILE A 153 5.58 -10.25 10.51
N VAL A 154 5.51 -9.13 9.80
CA VAL A 154 4.36 -8.75 8.97
C VAL A 154 4.75 -8.80 7.50
N ILE A 155 3.91 -9.38 6.66
CA ILE A 155 4.01 -9.29 5.20
C ILE A 155 2.76 -8.59 4.69
N ASP A 156 2.90 -7.32 4.29
CA ASP A 156 1.81 -6.53 3.72
C ASP A 156 1.79 -6.64 2.18
N GLU A 157 0.60 -6.68 1.60
CA GLU A 157 0.36 -6.94 0.17
C GLU A 157 1.11 -8.18 -0.36
N ALA A 158 0.92 -9.33 0.29
CA ALA A 158 1.64 -10.58 -0.01
C ALA A 158 1.43 -11.08 -1.46
N ASP A 159 0.22 -10.94 -2.01
CA ASP A 159 -0.07 -11.21 -3.42
C ASP A 159 0.76 -10.33 -4.37
N GLN A 160 0.91 -9.05 -4.04
CA GLN A 160 1.72 -8.12 -4.82
C GLN A 160 3.20 -8.47 -4.75
N MET A 161 3.71 -8.89 -3.60
CA MET A 161 5.08 -9.35 -3.49
C MET A 161 5.36 -10.55 -4.42
N LEU A 162 4.43 -11.50 -4.48
CA LEU A 162 4.54 -12.66 -5.38
C LEU A 162 4.45 -12.25 -6.85
N LEU A 163 3.55 -11.33 -7.19
CA LEU A 163 3.42 -10.78 -8.54
C LEU A 163 4.71 -10.06 -9.00
N MET A 164 5.39 -9.39 -8.09
CA MET A 164 6.68 -8.72 -8.33
C MET A 164 7.88 -9.67 -8.33
N GLY A 165 7.67 -10.96 -8.08
CA GLY A 165 8.74 -11.97 -8.09
C GLY A 165 9.57 -12.05 -6.81
N PHE A 166 9.17 -11.39 -5.72
CA PHE A 166 9.95 -11.36 -4.46
C PHE A 166 9.93 -12.66 -3.65
N ARG A 167 9.42 -13.75 -4.22
CA ARG A 167 9.33 -15.04 -3.52
C ARG A 167 10.69 -15.50 -3.02
N ASN A 168 11.72 -15.41 -3.85
CA ASN A 168 13.06 -15.88 -3.50
C ASN A 168 13.68 -15.02 -2.40
N GLU A 169 13.48 -13.71 -2.45
CA GLU A 169 13.98 -12.77 -1.44
C GLU A 169 13.31 -13.00 -0.09
N ILE A 170 11.98 -13.22 -0.08
CA ILE A 170 11.25 -13.57 1.15
C ILE A 170 11.79 -14.89 1.71
N ASP A 171 11.92 -15.92 0.88
CA ASP A 171 12.46 -17.22 1.30
C ASP A 171 13.86 -17.06 1.95
N LEU A 172 14.73 -16.26 1.33
CA LEU A 172 16.07 -15.99 1.84
C LEU A 172 16.05 -15.18 3.14
N ILE A 173 15.20 -14.16 3.27
CA ILE A 173 15.06 -13.40 4.51
C ILE A 173 14.63 -14.32 5.65
N PHE A 174 13.56 -15.10 5.47
CA PHE A 174 13.10 -16.03 6.50
C PHE A 174 14.15 -17.07 6.85
N SER A 175 14.97 -17.52 5.89
CA SER A 175 16.07 -18.47 6.19
C SER A 175 17.15 -17.91 7.13
N LYS A 176 17.20 -16.58 7.30
CA LYS A 176 18.17 -15.90 8.17
C LYS A 176 17.61 -15.54 9.54
N ILE A 177 16.29 -15.63 9.73
CA ILE A 177 15.61 -15.36 11.00
C ILE A 177 15.54 -16.67 11.79
N LYS A 178 16.19 -16.71 12.96
CA LYS A 178 16.27 -17.93 13.78
C LYS A 178 15.03 -18.15 14.62
N LYS A 179 14.40 -17.06 15.07
CA LYS A 179 13.23 -17.10 15.94
C LYS A 179 12.30 -15.92 15.65
N TYR A 180 11.01 -16.24 15.53
CA TYR A 180 9.88 -15.32 15.58
C TYR A 180 8.70 -16.03 16.22
N ASP A 181 7.89 -15.30 16.98
CA ASP A 181 6.78 -15.85 17.76
C ASP A 181 5.42 -15.61 17.09
N GLN A 182 5.35 -14.70 16.11
CA GLN A 182 4.11 -14.36 15.39
C GLN A 182 4.37 -13.96 13.93
N THR A 183 3.51 -14.41 13.01
CA THR A 183 3.46 -13.94 11.62
C THR A 183 2.08 -13.43 11.22
N ILE A 184 2.06 -12.32 10.49
CA ILE A 184 0.83 -11.67 10.04
C ILE A 184 0.95 -11.40 8.54
N PHE A 185 0.11 -12.04 7.74
CA PHE A 185 0.05 -11.84 6.31
C PHE A 185 -1.19 -11.02 5.96
N LEU A 186 -1.01 -9.95 5.17
CA LEU A 186 -2.11 -9.18 4.61
C LEU A 186 -2.08 -9.28 3.09
N SER A 187 -3.26 -9.52 2.50
CA SER A 187 -3.38 -9.69 1.05
C SER A 187 -4.76 -9.25 0.57
N ALA A 188 -4.88 -8.79 -0.68
CA ALA A 188 -6.18 -8.57 -1.29
C ALA A 188 -6.77 -9.90 -1.80
N THR A 189 -5.89 -10.81 -2.23
CA THR A 189 -6.26 -12.12 -2.76
C THR A 189 -5.65 -13.25 -1.93
N LEU A 190 -6.37 -14.38 -1.83
CA LEU A 190 -5.90 -15.60 -1.16
C LEU A 190 -5.83 -16.77 -2.15
N ASP A 191 -5.18 -16.54 -3.28
CA ASP A 191 -4.95 -17.59 -4.26
C ASP A 191 -4.04 -18.70 -3.71
N SER A 192 -3.91 -19.79 -4.47
CA SER A 192 -3.08 -20.94 -4.05
C SER A 192 -1.61 -20.59 -3.80
N LYS A 193 -1.06 -19.56 -4.46
CA LYS A 193 0.34 -19.14 -4.28
C LYS A 193 0.52 -18.36 -2.98
N VAL A 194 -0.41 -17.45 -2.68
CA VAL A 194 -0.44 -16.70 -1.42
C VAL A 194 -0.64 -17.66 -0.25
N LYS A 195 -1.65 -18.55 -0.29
CA LYS A 195 -1.87 -19.54 0.78
C LYS A 195 -0.63 -20.40 1.03
N LYS A 196 0.03 -20.88 -0.03
CA LYS A 196 1.30 -21.63 0.08
C LYS A 196 2.42 -20.81 0.72
N LEU A 197 2.48 -19.51 0.49
CA LEU A 197 3.46 -18.62 1.15
C LEU A 197 3.14 -18.50 2.64
N VAL A 198 1.89 -18.23 3.01
CA VAL A 198 1.44 -18.10 4.40
C VAL A 198 1.75 -19.38 5.18
N TYR A 199 1.21 -20.52 4.77
CA TYR A 199 1.38 -21.80 5.47
C TYR A 199 2.84 -22.28 5.57
N ARG A 200 3.74 -21.74 4.76
CA ARG A 200 5.17 -22.04 4.85
C ARG A 200 5.85 -21.35 6.02
N TYR A 201 5.37 -20.16 6.40
CA TYR A 201 6.02 -19.28 7.37
C TYR A 201 5.21 -19.03 8.64
N SER A 202 3.94 -19.46 8.64
CA SER A 202 3.07 -19.38 9.81
C SER A 202 2.80 -20.74 10.44
N ASN A 203 2.46 -20.76 11.72
CA ASN A 203 1.97 -21.92 12.45
C ASN A 203 0.46 -21.81 12.73
N ASN A 204 -0.35 -22.59 12.02
CA ASN A 204 -1.81 -22.64 12.14
C ASN A 204 -2.47 -21.23 12.11
N PRO A 205 -2.30 -20.48 11.00
CA PRO A 205 -2.78 -19.11 10.91
C PRO A 205 -4.32 -19.05 10.92
N ILE A 206 -4.89 -18.09 11.64
CA ILE A 206 -6.32 -17.80 11.56
C ILE A 206 -6.58 -16.98 10.30
N GLU A 207 -7.51 -17.44 9.47
CA GLU A 207 -7.99 -16.71 8.29
C GLU A 207 -9.04 -15.68 8.73
N VAL A 208 -8.73 -14.40 8.55
CA VAL A 208 -9.65 -13.28 8.80
C VAL A 208 -10.06 -12.73 7.45
N ASN A 209 -11.31 -13.01 7.06
CA ASN A 209 -11.87 -12.57 5.78
C ASN A 209 -12.84 -11.42 6.01
N ILE A 210 -12.37 -10.21 5.75
CA ILE A 210 -13.21 -9.01 5.81
C ILE A 210 -13.78 -8.80 4.42
N GLU A 211 -14.97 -9.37 4.22
CA GLU A 211 -15.86 -8.95 3.15
C GLU A 211 -16.49 -7.64 3.61
N GLU A 212 -16.10 -6.53 3.00
CA GLU A 212 -16.81 -5.28 3.20
C GLU A 212 -18.12 -5.36 2.42
N ASP A 213 -19.23 -5.04 3.10
CA ASP A 213 -20.55 -4.83 2.48
C ASP A 213 -20.54 -3.64 1.52
N THR A 214 -19.50 -2.81 1.54
CA THR A 214 -19.24 -1.77 0.55
C THR A 214 -18.41 -2.34 -0.58
N HIS A 215 -19.07 -2.74 -1.67
CA HIS A 215 -18.39 -2.87 -2.94
C HIS A 215 -17.78 -1.50 -3.27
N VAL A 216 -16.44 -1.41 -3.29
CA VAL A 216 -15.71 -0.24 -3.83
C VAL A 216 -16.31 0.25 -5.16
N PRO A 217 -16.80 -0.64 -6.05
CA PRO A 217 -17.65 -0.24 -7.18
C PRO A 217 -18.80 0.71 -6.86
N ASP A 218 -19.55 0.50 -5.79
CA ASP A 218 -20.81 1.21 -5.51
C ASP A 218 -20.60 2.67 -5.13
N LEU A 219 -19.41 3.01 -4.62
CA LEU A 219 -19.03 4.37 -4.22
C LEU A 219 -18.37 5.16 -5.36
N ILE A 220 -18.18 4.55 -6.52
CA ILE A 220 -17.46 5.13 -7.66
C ILE A 220 -18.35 5.05 -8.90
N GLU A 221 -18.68 6.21 -9.47
CA GLU A 221 -19.34 6.27 -10.77
C GLU A 221 -18.38 5.76 -11.85
N GLN A 222 -18.81 4.77 -12.62
CA GLN A 222 -17.95 4.05 -13.56
C GLN A 222 -18.47 4.18 -14.98
N GLU A 223 -17.61 4.70 -15.85
CA GLU A 223 -17.88 4.87 -17.27
C GLU A 223 -16.90 4.07 -18.12
N PHE A 224 -17.40 3.60 -19.27
CA PHE A 224 -16.61 2.88 -20.26
C PHE A 224 -16.74 3.56 -21.61
N VAL A 225 -15.61 3.96 -22.19
CA VAL A 225 -15.52 4.55 -23.52
C VAL A 225 -14.91 3.50 -24.46
N PHE A 226 -15.73 2.98 -25.36
CA PHE A 226 -15.27 2.05 -26.40
C PHE A 226 -14.56 2.83 -27.51
N THR A 227 -13.29 2.51 -27.74
CA THR A 227 -12.42 3.23 -28.67
C THR A 227 -11.44 2.28 -29.37
N ASN A 228 -10.58 2.82 -30.22
CA ASN A 228 -9.47 2.12 -30.84
C ASN A 228 -8.16 2.88 -30.59
N ASP A 229 -7.01 2.23 -30.78
CA ASP A 229 -5.71 2.83 -30.45
C ASP A 229 -5.38 4.11 -31.24
N ARG A 230 -6.00 4.34 -32.40
CA ARG A 230 -5.79 5.57 -33.19
C ARG A 230 -6.54 6.76 -32.61
N GLN A 231 -7.78 6.55 -32.18
CA GLN A 231 -8.70 7.59 -31.73
C GLN A 231 -8.62 7.86 -30.21
N LYS A 232 -8.16 6.87 -29.43
CA LYS A 232 -8.09 6.88 -27.95
C LYS A 232 -7.52 8.16 -27.33
N PHE A 233 -6.52 8.79 -27.94
CA PHE A 233 -5.95 10.02 -27.39
C PHE A 233 -6.93 11.20 -27.44
N GLU A 234 -7.63 11.38 -28.56
CA GLU A 234 -8.61 12.47 -28.71
C GLU A 234 -9.86 12.20 -27.87
N ASP A 235 -10.31 10.93 -27.79
CA ASP A 235 -11.41 10.55 -26.90
C ASP A 235 -11.05 10.81 -25.43
N PHE A 236 -9.81 10.52 -25.05
CA PHE A 236 -9.30 10.82 -23.71
C PHE A 236 -9.30 12.32 -23.41
N CYS A 237 -8.79 13.15 -24.32
CA CYS A 237 -8.78 14.61 -24.14
C CYS A 237 -10.21 15.15 -24.03
N SER A 238 -11.10 14.72 -24.91
CA SER A 238 -12.51 15.11 -24.90
C SER A 238 -13.18 14.75 -23.57
N LYS A 239 -12.87 13.57 -23.03
CA LYS A 239 -13.42 13.11 -21.76
C LYS A 239 -12.88 13.92 -20.57
N ILE A 240 -11.58 14.15 -20.46
CA ILE A 240 -11.02 14.94 -19.34
C ILE A 240 -11.44 16.41 -19.38
N ASP A 241 -11.67 16.97 -20.58
CA ASP A 241 -12.20 18.34 -20.75
C ASP A 241 -13.66 18.46 -20.31
N HIS A 242 -14.46 17.43 -20.60
CA HIS A 242 -15.85 17.32 -20.17
C HIS A 242 -15.95 17.13 -18.65
N ASP A 243 -15.18 16.20 -18.09
CA ASP A 243 -15.27 15.81 -16.68
C ASP A 243 -14.67 16.84 -15.72
N GLN A 244 -13.74 17.68 -16.20
CA GLN A 244 -13.04 18.71 -15.43
C GLN A 244 -12.52 18.20 -14.06
N PRO A 245 -11.69 17.15 -14.04
CA PRO A 245 -11.30 16.49 -12.80
C PRO A 245 -10.48 17.42 -11.91
N PHE A 246 -10.80 17.47 -10.61
CA PHE A 246 -10.00 18.22 -9.65
C PHE A 246 -8.57 17.65 -9.52
N MET A 247 -8.47 16.33 -9.41
CA MET A 247 -7.22 15.59 -9.34
C MET A 247 -7.45 14.17 -9.86
N ALA A 248 -6.55 13.68 -10.72
CA ALA A 248 -6.72 12.42 -11.41
C ALA A 248 -5.44 11.59 -11.53
N ILE A 249 -5.60 10.27 -11.47
CA ILE A 249 -4.57 9.31 -11.86
C ILE A 249 -4.96 8.71 -13.21
N VAL A 250 -3.99 8.67 -14.14
CA VAL A 250 -4.16 8.10 -15.48
C VAL A 250 -3.26 6.87 -15.60
N PHE A 251 -3.88 5.70 -15.76
CA PHE A 251 -3.18 4.43 -15.85
C PHE A 251 -2.91 4.02 -17.30
N CYS A 252 -1.64 3.73 -17.60
CA CYS A 252 -1.18 3.16 -18.85
C CYS A 252 -0.51 1.81 -18.60
N ARG A 253 -0.52 0.94 -19.61
CA ARG A 253 0.03 -0.42 -19.51
C ARG A 253 1.55 -0.44 -19.41
N THR A 254 2.24 0.44 -20.14
CA THR A 254 3.71 0.41 -20.26
C THR A 254 4.33 1.78 -20.01
N LYS A 255 5.61 1.79 -19.60
CA LYS A 255 6.39 3.02 -19.36
C LYS A 255 6.46 3.90 -20.61
N ALA A 256 6.70 3.30 -21.77
CA ALA A 256 6.73 4.02 -23.05
C ALA A 256 5.40 4.72 -23.37
N ARG A 257 4.26 4.12 -22.99
CA ARG A 257 2.94 4.76 -23.14
C ARG A 257 2.72 5.87 -22.12
N VAL A 258 3.21 5.71 -20.89
CA VAL A 258 3.24 6.80 -19.90
C VAL A 258 4.05 7.99 -20.42
N ASP A 259 5.25 7.73 -20.94
CA ASP A 259 6.12 8.76 -21.53
C ASP A 259 5.43 9.49 -22.69
N ASN A 260 4.87 8.74 -23.64
CA ASN A 260 4.19 9.32 -24.80
C ASN A 260 2.95 10.13 -24.41
N LEU A 261 2.18 9.66 -23.43
CA LEU A 261 0.98 10.35 -22.99
C LEU A 261 1.31 11.65 -22.25
N GLU A 262 2.33 11.65 -21.37
CA GLU A 262 2.81 12.88 -20.71
C GLU A 262 3.23 13.94 -21.73
N GLU A 263 3.99 13.53 -22.76
CA GLU A 263 4.45 14.45 -23.80
C GLU A 263 3.27 15.07 -24.57
N LYS A 264 2.33 14.24 -25.04
CA LYS A 264 1.16 14.72 -25.80
C LYS A 264 0.23 15.61 -24.96
N LEU A 265 -0.02 15.25 -23.70
CA LEU A 265 -0.82 16.06 -22.79
C LEU A 265 -0.12 17.38 -22.45
N GLY A 266 1.21 17.35 -22.29
CA GLY A 266 2.02 18.56 -22.11
C GLY A 266 1.95 19.51 -23.32
N GLN A 267 1.97 18.99 -24.55
CA GLN A 267 1.77 19.78 -25.78
C GLN A 267 0.38 20.43 -25.83
N ARG A 268 -0.65 19.73 -25.33
CA ARG A 268 -2.01 20.25 -25.14
C ARG A 268 -2.16 21.15 -23.90
N LYS A 269 -1.07 21.40 -23.16
CA LYS A 269 -0.99 22.25 -21.95
C LYS A 269 -1.74 21.71 -20.71
N TYR A 270 -2.05 20.42 -20.67
CA TYR A 270 -2.55 19.81 -19.43
C TYR A 270 -1.46 19.75 -18.36
N ASN A 271 -1.83 20.07 -17.13
CA ASN A 271 -0.92 20.00 -15.98
C ASN A 271 -0.71 18.55 -15.52
N CYS A 272 0.24 17.86 -16.16
CA CYS A 272 0.50 16.45 -15.93
C CYS A 272 1.98 16.15 -15.61
N LYS A 273 2.19 15.05 -14.87
CA LYS A 273 3.51 14.43 -14.68
C LYS A 273 3.44 12.92 -14.72
N LYS A 274 4.51 12.30 -15.23
CA LYS A 274 4.66 10.85 -15.21
C LYS A 274 5.35 10.29 -13.97
N ILE A 275 4.97 9.06 -13.63
CA ILE A 275 5.64 8.25 -12.61
C ILE A 275 5.70 6.78 -13.05
N HIS A 276 6.91 6.32 -13.36
CA HIS A 276 7.23 4.91 -13.62
C HIS A 276 8.59 4.54 -13.01
N SER A 277 9.01 3.28 -13.11
CA SER A 277 10.22 2.77 -12.42
C SER A 277 11.55 3.41 -12.85
N ASP A 278 11.60 4.02 -14.03
CA ASP A 278 12.84 4.61 -14.58
C ASP A 278 13.01 6.07 -14.11
N ILE A 279 11.99 6.63 -13.45
CA ILE A 279 12.09 7.93 -12.78
C ILE A 279 12.92 7.75 -11.51
N SER A 280 13.94 8.59 -11.34
CA SER A 280 14.79 8.57 -10.15
C SER A 280 13.98 8.82 -8.88
N GLN A 281 14.38 8.20 -7.77
CA GLN A 281 13.66 8.29 -6.50
C GLN A 281 13.46 9.73 -6.03
N ALA A 282 14.50 10.57 -6.11
CA ALA A 282 14.41 11.97 -5.71
C ALA A 282 13.38 12.75 -6.56
N LYS A 283 13.32 12.48 -7.86
CA LYS A 283 12.32 13.09 -8.75
C LYS A 283 10.91 12.58 -8.45
N ARG A 284 10.80 11.29 -8.14
CA ARG A 284 9.54 10.63 -7.75
C ARG A 284 8.97 11.22 -6.46
N GLU A 285 9.78 11.37 -5.42
CA GLU A 285 9.40 12.00 -4.15
C GLU A 285 8.93 13.45 -4.37
N ARG A 286 9.61 14.22 -5.24
CA ARG A 286 9.20 15.56 -5.61
C ARG A 286 7.86 15.59 -6.35
N ILE A 287 7.67 14.73 -7.35
CA ILE A 287 6.40 14.64 -8.11
C ILE A 287 5.25 14.27 -7.17
N MET A 288 5.45 13.30 -6.28
CA MET A 288 4.43 12.89 -5.30
C MET A 288 4.11 14.00 -4.30
N LYS A 289 5.12 14.77 -3.87
CA LYS A 289 4.91 15.97 -3.05
C LYS A 289 4.09 17.01 -3.81
N ASP A 290 4.47 17.33 -5.04
CA ASP A 290 3.78 18.33 -5.85
C ASP A 290 2.34 17.90 -6.20
N PHE A 291 2.08 16.59 -6.37
CA PHE A 291 0.73 16.05 -6.55
C PHE A 291 -0.12 16.17 -5.28
N ARG A 292 0.44 15.84 -4.10
CA ARG A 292 -0.22 16.04 -2.80
C ARG A 292 -0.49 17.51 -2.48
N ASP A 293 0.44 18.39 -2.87
CA ASP A 293 0.34 19.85 -2.70
C ASP A 293 -0.58 20.50 -3.77
N LEU A 294 -1.31 19.71 -4.58
CA LEU A 294 -2.24 20.16 -5.64
C LEU A 294 -1.58 21.02 -6.74
N LYS A 295 -0.27 20.88 -6.95
CA LYS A 295 0.46 21.57 -8.02
C LYS A 295 0.42 20.82 -9.35
N ILE A 296 0.05 19.55 -9.33
CA ILE A 296 -0.09 18.68 -10.51
C ILE A 296 -1.53 18.15 -10.49
N GLN A 297 -2.23 18.24 -11.61
CA GLN A 297 -3.62 17.79 -11.73
C GLN A 297 -3.71 16.32 -12.17
N PHE A 298 -2.88 15.92 -13.13
CA PHE A 298 -2.87 14.56 -13.70
C PHE A 298 -1.56 13.84 -13.41
N LEU A 299 -1.64 12.71 -12.69
CA LEU A 299 -0.52 11.81 -12.48
C LEU A 299 -0.63 10.59 -13.40
N ILE A 300 0.28 10.46 -14.36
CA ILE A 300 0.27 9.39 -15.36
C ILE A 300 1.20 8.27 -14.90
N SER A 301 0.70 7.05 -14.77
CA SER A 301 1.47 5.94 -14.19
C SER A 301 1.17 4.58 -14.80
N THR A 302 2.06 3.62 -14.52
CA THR A 302 1.77 2.18 -14.66
C THR A 302 1.25 1.63 -13.34
N ASP A 303 0.53 0.50 -13.37
CA ASP A 303 0.02 -0.17 -12.16
C ASP A 303 1.09 -0.35 -11.08
N LEU A 304 2.24 -0.89 -11.47
CA LEU A 304 3.34 -1.17 -10.57
C LEU A 304 3.86 0.10 -9.87
N SER A 305 3.84 1.23 -10.58
CA SER A 305 4.36 2.50 -10.08
C SER A 305 3.33 3.33 -9.33
N ALA A 306 2.04 3.02 -9.48
CA ALA A 306 0.98 3.66 -8.72
C ALA A 306 0.62 2.91 -7.43
N ARG A 307 1.12 1.68 -7.24
CA ARG A 307 0.98 0.93 -5.99
C ARG A 307 1.70 1.66 -4.85
N GLY A 308 0.98 1.87 -3.75
CA GLY A 308 1.43 2.73 -2.65
C GLY A 308 1.26 4.23 -2.94
N ILE A 309 0.51 4.65 -3.96
CA ILE A 309 0.00 6.03 -3.97
C ILE A 309 -1.16 6.09 -2.97
N ASP A 310 -0.92 6.74 -1.83
CA ASP A 310 -1.94 7.12 -0.85
C ASP A 310 -2.02 8.65 -0.87
N VAL A 311 -2.94 9.14 -1.69
CA VAL A 311 -3.20 10.55 -1.90
C VAL A 311 -4.69 10.74 -1.69
N ASN A 312 -5.03 11.50 -0.65
CA ASN A 312 -6.42 11.85 -0.38
C ASN A 312 -6.94 12.83 -1.45
N GLY A 313 -8.24 12.74 -1.75
CA GLY A 313 -8.90 13.70 -2.64
C GLY A 313 -8.75 13.41 -4.14
N ILE A 314 -8.33 12.21 -4.53
CA ILE A 314 -8.38 11.81 -5.94
C ILE A 314 -9.84 11.75 -6.38
N SER A 315 -10.20 12.63 -7.30
CA SER A 315 -11.57 12.76 -7.81
C SER A 315 -11.85 11.78 -8.95
N HIS A 316 -10.85 11.49 -9.79
CA HIS A 316 -11.03 10.73 -11.01
C HIS A 316 -9.92 9.69 -11.21
N ILE A 317 -10.30 8.51 -11.69
CA ILE A 317 -9.39 7.48 -12.18
C ILE A 317 -9.63 7.28 -13.67
N TYR A 318 -8.60 7.44 -14.48
CA TYR A 318 -8.68 7.16 -15.91
C TYR A 318 -7.86 5.92 -16.26
N ASN A 319 -8.53 4.87 -16.73
CA ASN A 319 -7.86 3.72 -17.32
C ASN A 319 -7.64 4.00 -18.82
N TYR A 320 -6.63 4.82 -19.14
CA TYR A 320 -6.27 5.12 -20.53
C TYR A 320 -5.93 3.84 -21.31
N ASP A 321 -5.23 2.92 -20.64
CA ASP A 321 -5.20 1.53 -21.05
C ASP A 321 -6.03 0.69 -20.09
N PHE A 322 -7.01 -0.04 -20.62
CA PHE A 322 -7.77 -1.01 -19.86
C PHE A 322 -6.83 -2.03 -19.18
N PRO A 323 -7.08 -2.38 -17.90
CA PRO A 323 -6.23 -3.32 -17.16
C PRO A 323 -6.20 -4.70 -17.81
N GLU A 324 -5.14 -5.46 -17.52
CA GLU A 324 -4.96 -6.82 -18.05
C GLU A 324 -5.70 -7.88 -17.22
N ARG A 325 -6.08 -7.53 -15.99
CA ARG A 325 -6.79 -8.40 -15.06
C ARG A 325 -7.93 -7.65 -14.37
N PRO A 326 -9.05 -8.31 -14.03
CA PRO A 326 -10.15 -7.67 -13.33
C PRO A 326 -9.76 -7.17 -11.93
N GLU A 327 -8.86 -7.87 -11.23
CA GLU A 327 -8.42 -7.42 -9.90
C GLU A 327 -7.66 -6.09 -9.95
N ASP A 328 -6.87 -5.87 -11.01
CA ASP A 328 -6.18 -4.60 -11.20
C ASP A 328 -7.18 -3.46 -11.44
N TYR A 329 -8.30 -3.71 -12.12
CA TYR A 329 -9.37 -2.71 -12.27
C TYR A 329 -9.89 -2.22 -10.91
N ILE A 330 -10.26 -3.15 -10.04
CA ILE A 330 -10.78 -2.85 -8.69
C ILE A 330 -9.73 -2.08 -7.87
N HIS A 331 -8.47 -2.49 -7.93
CA HIS A 331 -7.37 -1.80 -7.25
C HIS A 331 -7.13 -0.37 -7.75
N ARG A 332 -7.31 -0.12 -9.06
CA ARG A 332 -7.15 1.21 -9.66
C ARG A 332 -8.28 2.14 -9.22
N ILE A 333 -9.54 1.70 -9.36
CA ILE A 333 -10.68 2.55 -9.04
C ILE A 333 -10.75 2.87 -7.54
N GLY A 334 -10.37 1.93 -6.67
CA GLY A 334 -10.29 2.14 -5.21
C GLY A 334 -9.24 3.17 -4.73
N ARG A 335 -8.56 3.86 -5.67
CA ARG A 335 -7.74 5.04 -5.39
C ARG A 335 -8.57 6.33 -5.37
N ALA A 336 -9.77 6.36 -5.95
CA ALA A 336 -10.72 7.46 -5.79
C ALA A 336 -11.67 7.24 -4.60
N GLY A 337 -12.34 8.30 -4.16
CA GLY A 337 -13.47 8.22 -3.21
C GLY A 337 -13.11 8.02 -1.72
N ARG A 338 -11.83 8.17 -1.32
CA ARG A 338 -11.36 7.77 0.02
C ARG A 338 -11.88 8.60 1.22
N ILE A 339 -12.69 9.64 1.04
CA ILE A 339 -13.29 10.42 2.15
C ILE A 339 -14.64 11.01 1.72
N GLY A 340 -15.75 10.28 1.90
CA GLY A 340 -17.12 10.81 1.87
C GLY A 340 -17.53 11.63 0.63
N LYS A 341 -16.83 11.46 -0.50
CA LYS A 341 -17.08 12.14 -1.77
C LYS A 341 -17.11 11.11 -2.88
N ASP A 342 -18.07 11.23 -3.77
CA ASP A 342 -18.23 10.40 -4.96
C ASP A 342 -16.96 10.51 -5.83
N GLY A 343 -16.34 9.36 -6.11
CA GLY A 343 -15.27 9.25 -7.09
C GLY A 343 -15.83 8.92 -8.46
N LYS A 344 -15.16 9.35 -9.54
CA LYS A 344 -15.46 8.86 -10.88
C LYS A 344 -14.32 8.02 -11.42
N SER A 345 -14.65 7.04 -12.25
CA SER A 345 -13.66 6.33 -13.05
C SER A 345 -14.14 6.20 -14.48
N CYS A 346 -13.23 6.40 -15.43
CA CYS A 346 -13.50 6.25 -16.85
C CYS A 346 -12.46 5.35 -17.50
N SER A 347 -12.91 4.34 -18.23
CA SER A 347 -12.05 3.31 -18.80
C SER A 347 -12.17 3.22 -20.31
N PHE A 348 -11.03 3.28 -21.00
CA PHE A 348 -10.97 3.24 -22.46
C PHE A 348 -10.77 1.79 -22.91
N VAL A 349 -11.85 1.19 -23.42
CA VAL A 349 -11.91 -0.21 -23.82
C VAL A 349 -11.62 -0.29 -25.31
N THR A 350 -10.72 -1.19 -25.70
CA THR A 350 -10.51 -1.53 -27.12
C THR A 350 -10.96 -2.97 -27.38
N GLU A 351 -11.11 -3.36 -28.64
CA GLU A 351 -11.49 -4.72 -29.04
C GLU A 351 -10.63 -5.81 -28.37
N LYS A 352 -9.32 -5.54 -28.18
CA LYS A 352 -8.37 -6.47 -27.53
C LYS A 352 -8.66 -6.69 -26.04
N ASN A 353 -9.48 -5.84 -25.43
CA ASN A 353 -9.78 -5.85 -24.01
C ASN A 353 -11.14 -6.48 -23.68
N MET A 354 -11.94 -6.88 -24.68
CA MET A 354 -13.32 -7.33 -24.46
C MET A 354 -13.44 -8.48 -23.44
N SER A 355 -12.57 -9.50 -23.52
CA SER A 355 -12.59 -10.61 -22.55
C SER A 355 -12.43 -10.13 -21.10
N VAL A 356 -11.46 -9.25 -20.83
CA VAL A 356 -11.22 -8.73 -19.48
C VAL A 356 -12.33 -7.74 -19.07
N TYR A 357 -12.87 -6.99 -20.03
CA TYR A 357 -14.00 -6.10 -19.80
C TYR A 357 -15.25 -6.87 -19.36
N ASP A 358 -15.57 -8.00 -20.00
CA ASP A 358 -16.72 -8.84 -19.64
C ASP A 358 -16.56 -9.41 -18.23
N GLU A 359 -15.35 -9.85 -17.86
CA GLU A 359 -15.03 -10.29 -16.50
C GLU A 359 -15.18 -9.16 -15.47
N VAL A 360 -14.70 -7.95 -15.79
CA VAL A 360 -14.90 -6.76 -14.94
C VAL A 360 -16.38 -6.46 -14.78
N LYS A 361 -17.16 -6.45 -15.87
CA LYS A 361 -18.61 -6.22 -15.82
C LYS A 361 -19.33 -7.23 -14.93
N ALA A 362 -18.99 -8.51 -15.05
CA ALA A 362 -19.55 -9.56 -14.20
C ALA A 362 -19.20 -9.42 -12.71
N ILE A 363 -18.10 -8.73 -12.37
CA ILE A 363 -17.75 -8.40 -10.98
C ILE A 363 -18.54 -7.19 -10.49
N LEU A 364 -18.80 -6.21 -11.36
CA LEU A 364 -19.52 -4.97 -11.02
C LEU A 364 -21.05 -5.16 -10.90
N GLU A 365 -21.59 -6.20 -11.51
CA GLU A 365 -23.03 -6.53 -11.48
C GLU A 365 -23.42 -7.48 -10.32
N LYS A 366 -22.42 -7.98 -9.59
CA LYS A 366 -22.62 -8.76 -8.35
C LYS A 366 -22.66 -7.82 -7.16
#